data_AF-A0A9D8ZBB2-F1
#
_entry.id   AF-A0A9D8ZBB2-F1
#
_cell.length_a   1.000
_cell.length_b   1.000
_cell.length_c   1.000
_cell.angle_alpha   90.00
_cell.angle_beta   90.00
_cell.angle_gamma   90.00
#
_symmetry.space_group_name_H-M   'P 1'
#
loop_
_entity.id
_entity.type
_entity.pdbx_description
1 polymer ?
#
loop_
_entity_poly.entity_id
_entity_poly.type
_entity_poly.pdbx_seq_one_letter_code
_entity_poly.pdbx_strand_id
1 'polypeptide(L)'
;MAVLSGFLKNKPYEPDKRTARLHHRLVYVQRFPNGNGRHARMMADLLIRRLGAPPFSWGSNRDDGVIHDIGELRKRYVSALRAADGNDYEPLIAFARS
;
A
#
# COMPACT_ATOMS: atom_id res chain seq x y z
N MET A 1 -30.52 -20.24 8.51
CA MET A 1 -31.00 -19.59 7.26
C MET A 1 -30.89 -18.08 7.43
N ALA A 2 -30.02 -17.47 6.62
CA ALA A 2 -29.83 -16.04 6.34
C ALA A 2 -29.59 -15.06 7.52
N VAL A 3 -28.32 -14.94 7.92
CA VAL A 3 -27.79 -13.76 8.62
C VAL A 3 -27.56 -12.66 7.58
N LEU A 4 -28.33 -11.57 7.67
CA LEU A 4 -27.99 -10.20 7.25
C LEU A 4 -27.13 -10.05 5.97
N SER A 5 -27.71 -10.32 4.79
CA SER A 5 -27.07 -10.01 3.50
C SER A 5 -27.15 -8.51 3.11
N GLY A 6 -27.33 -7.62 4.09
CA GLY A 6 -27.58 -6.19 3.86
C GLY A 6 -26.36 -5.26 4.00
N PHE A 7 -25.19 -5.77 4.40
CA PHE A 7 -24.01 -4.93 4.70
C PHE A 7 -22.72 -5.39 3.99
N LEU A 8 -22.78 -6.46 3.19
CA LEU A 8 -21.61 -7.11 2.57
C LEU A 8 -21.32 -6.63 1.14
N LYS A 9 -21.79 -5.44 0.74
CA LYS A 9 -21.15 -4.69 -0.35
C LYS A 9 -20.05 -3.84 0.24
N ASN A 10 -19.04 -4.53 0.77
CA ASN A 10 -17.76 -3.94 1.17
C ASN A 10 -17.35 -2.98 0.05
N LYS A 11 -17.24 -1.67 0.34
CA LYS A 11 -16.33 -0.82 -0.43
C LYS A 11 -14.96 -1.45 -0.27
N PRO A 12 -14.35 -2.09 -1.30
CA PRO A 12 -13.05 -2.75 -1.14
C PRO A 12 -11.90 -1.75 -0.91
N TYR A 13 -12.19 -0.45 -0.81
CA TYR A 13 -11.23 0.63 -0.88
C TYR A 13 -10.84 1.27 0.45
N GLU A 14 -11.51 0.97 1.57
CA GLU A 14 -11.31 1.77 2.79
C GLU A 14 -10.03 1.44 3.59
N PRO A 15 -9.69 0.17 3.91
CA PRO A 15 -8.46 -0.14 4.63
C PRO A 15 -7.19 0.16 3.82
N ASP A 16 -7.21 -0.19 2.53
CA ASP A 16 -6.07 -0.02 1.63
C ASP A 16 -5.77 1.44 1.39
N LYS A 17 -6.79 2.25 1.08
CA LYS A 17 -6.62 3.69 0.88
C LYS A 17 -6.19 4.40 2.16
N ARG A 18 -6.75 4.04 3.32
CA ARG A 18 -6.30 4.59 4.62
C ARG A 18 -4.83 4.26 4.88
N THR A 19 -4.42 3.04 4.58
CA THR A 19 -3.05 2.59 4.82
C THR A 19 -2.05 3.19 3.83
N ALA A 20 -2.39 3.24 2.54
CA ALA A 20 -1.60 3.90 1.50
C ALA A 20 -1.43 5.39 1.79
N ARG A 21 -2.49 6.07 2.28
CA ARG A 21 -2.42 7.47 2.71
C ARG A 21 -1.51 7.68 3.92
N LEU A 22 -1.57 6.80 4.93
CA LEU A 22 -0.65 6.85 6.07
C LEU A 22 0.80 6.71 5.59
N HIS A 23 1.07 5.69 4.78
CA HIS A 23 2.39 5.45 4.20
C HIS A 23 2.92 6.69 3.46
N HIS A 24 2.14 7.22 2.51
CA HIS A 24 2.52 8.37 1.70
C HIS A 24 2.86 9.59 2.57
N ARG A 25 2.02 9.89 3.57
CA ARG A 25 2.28 11.00 4.52
C ARG A 25 3.57 10.82 5.31
N LEU A 26 3.86 9.60 5.76
CA LEU A 26 5.12 9.31 6.48
C LEU A 26 6.34 9.45 5.58
N VAL A 27 6.24 9.07 4.29
CA VAL A 27 7.29 9.30 3.30
C VAL A 27 7.48 10.79 3.02
N TYR A 28 6.38 11.55 2.92
CA TYR A 28 6.40 12.99 2.61
C TYR A 28 7.09 13.82 3.70
N VAL A 29 6.83 13.53 4.98
CA VAL A 29 7.40 14.30 6.12
C VAL A 29 8.91 14.14 6.25
N GLN A 30 9.51 13.05 5.73
CA GLN A 30 10.96 12.78 5.75
C GLN A 30 11.66 13.05 7.11
N ARG A 31 11.21 12.38 8.17
CA ARG A 31 11.70 12.61 9.55
C ARG A 31 13.16 12.19 9.78
N PHE A 32 13.71 11.32 8.93
CA PHE A 32 15.05 10.74 9.10
C PHE A 32 15.95 11.09 7.91
N PRO A 33 17.29 11.19 8.09
CA PRO A 33 18.22 11.39 6.99
C PRO A 33 18.15 10.28 5.93
N ASN A 34 17.87 9.04 6.36
CA ASN A 34 17.73 7.87 5.50
C ASN A 34 16.66 6.93 6.04
N GLY A 35 16.09 6.09 5.17
CA GLY A 35 15.21 4.99 5.58
C GLY A 35 13.73 5.34 5.74
N ASN A 36 13.30 6.56 5.39
CA ASN A 36 11.89 6.99 5.50
C ASN A 36 10.90 6.03 4.82
N GLY A 37 11.26 5.50 3.64
CA GLY A 37 10.42 4.51 2.94
C GLY A 37 10.28 3.18 3.70
N ARG A 38 11.35 2.68 4.33
CA ARG A 38 11.29 1.44 5.14
C ARG A 38 10.43 1.64 6.38
N HIS A 39 10.62 2.77 7.06
CA HIS A 39 9.82 3.15 8.22
C HIS A 39 8.32 3.27 7.85
N ALA A 40 7.99 3.95 6.75
CA ALA A 40 6.61 4.13 6.30
C ALA A 40 5.94 2.79 5.92
N ARG A 41 6.65 1.88 5.25
CA ARG A 41 6.14 0.53 4.93
C ARG A 41 5.84 -0.28 6.18
N MET A 42 6.75 -0.27 7.16
CA MET A 42 6.53 -0.96 8.43
C MET A 42 5.27 -0.45 9.15
N MET A 43 5.09 0.87 9.22
CA MET A 43 3.89 1.47 9.83
C MET A 43 2.61 1.11 9.07
N ALA A 44 2.67 1.06 7.74
CA ALA A 44 1.56 0.63 6.90
C ALA A 44 1.21 -0.86 7.11
N ASP A 45 2.21 -1.74 7.18
CA ASP A 45 2.00 -3.17 7.42
C ASP A 45 1.37 -3.44 8.79
N LEU A 46 1.73 -2.65 9.81
CA LEU A 46 1.09 -2.72 11.12
C LEU A 46 -0.38 -2.28 11.06
N LEU A 47 -0.66 -1.18 10.35
CA LEU A 47 -2.03 -0.67 10.23
C LEU A 47 -2.92 -1.64 9.45
N ILE A 48 -2.48 -2.16 8.31
CA ILE A 48 -3.33 -3.04 7.47
C ILE A 48 -3.68 -4.32 8.21
N ARG A 49 -2.73 -4.88 8.98
CA ARG A 49 -2.96 -6.02 9.88
C ARG A 49 -3.96 -5.68 10.99
N ARG A 50 -3.82 -4.51 11.62
CA ARG A 50 -4.74 -4.04 12.68
C ARG A 50 -6.17 -3.85 12.18
N LEU A 51 -6.34 -3.56 10.89
CA LEU A 51 -7.62 -3.43 10.20
C LEU A 51 -8.19 -4.77 9.71
N GLY A 52 -7.49 -5.89 9.92
CA GLY A 52 -7.95 -7.23 9.53
C GLY A 52 -7.91 -7.49 8.02
N ALA A 53 -7.16 -6.68 7.26
CA ALA A 53 -7.00 -6.85 5.82
C ALA A 53 -5.70 -7.62 5.49
N PRO A 54 -5.61 -8.27 4.31
CA PRO A 54 -4.40 -8.99 3.91
C PRO A 54 -3.16 -8.09 3.94
N PRO A 55 -1.96 -8.64 4.22
CA PRO A 55 -0.72 -7.88 4.19
C PRO A 55 -0.41 -7.35 2.78
N PHE A 56 0.30 -6.24 2.70
CA PHE A 56 0.84 -5.74 1.43
C PHE A 56 2.08 -6.55 1.01
N SER A 57 2.24 -6.71 -0.30
CA SER A 57 3.39 -7.37 -0.94
C SER A 57 4.43 -6.35 -1.41
N TRP A 58 4.05 -5.08 -1.60
CA TRP A 58 4.95 -4.00 -2.01
C TRP A 58 5.72 -4.27 -3.31
N GLY A 59 5.09 -4.94 -4.28
CA GLY A 59 5.71 -5.32 -5.55
C GLY A 59 6.53 -6.61 -5.47
N SER A 60 6.54 -7.29 -4.32
CA SER A 60 7.15 -8.61 -4.13
C SER A 60 6.08 -9.69 -4.28
N ASN A 61 5.45 -9.82 -5.46
CA ASN A 61 4.74 -11.04 -5.76
C ASN A 61 5.76 -12.18 -5.92
N ARG A 62 5.75 -13.14 -4.99
CA ARG A 62 6.66 -14.31 -5.04
C ARG A 62 6.07 -15.45 -5.86
N ASP A 63 4.78 -15.37 -6.20
CA ASP A 63 4.02 -16.47 -6.77
C ASP A 63 4.09 -16.52 -8.31
N ASP A 64 4.66 -15.48 -8.95
CA ASP A 64 4.84 -15.43 -10.41
C ASP A 64 6.15 -16.10 -10.89
N GLY A 65 7.04 -16.47 -9.98
CA GLY A 65 8.35 -17.06 -10.30
C GLY A 65 9.32 -16.09 -10.99
N VAL A 66 9.03 -14.77 -11.01
CA VAL A 66 9.80 -13.76 -11.71
C VAL A 66 10.66 -12.97 -10.72
N ILE A 67 11.97 -12.88 -11.01
CA ILE A 67 12.84 -11.92 -10.34
C ILE A 67 12.59 -10.55 -10.98
N HIS A 68 11.81 -9.72 -10.30
CA HIS A 68 11.54 -8.36 -10.76
C HIS A 68 12.80 -7.49 -10.72
N ASP A 69 13.02 -6.74 -11.79
CA ASP A 69 14.10 -5.75 -11.85
C ASP A 69 13.91 -4.68 -10.75
N ILE A 70 14.93 -4.52 -9.90
CA ILE A 70 14.88 -3.61 -8.75
C ILE A 70 14.71 -2.15 -9.20
N GLY A 71 15.30 -1.78 -10.33
CA GLY A 71 15.18 -0.46 -10.93
C GLY A 71 13.75 -0.18 -11.37
N GLU A 72 13.11 -1.12 -12.06
CA GLU A 72 11.72 -1.00 -12.50
C GLU A 72 10.73 -0.97 -11.33
N LEU A 73 10.91 -1.83 -10.31
CA LEU A 73 10.10 -1.77 -9.09
C LEU A 73 10.22 -0.41 -8.39
N ARG A 74 11.44 0.12 -8.31
CA ARG A 74 11.68 1.45 -7.74
C ARG A 74 10.99 2.54 -8.57
N LYS A 75 11.09 2.49 -9.91
CA LYS A 75 10.42 3.46 -10.80
C LYS A 75 8.90 3.43 -10.62
N ARG A 76 8.29 2.23 -10.60
CA ARG A 76 6.86 2.05 -10.35
C ARG A 76 6.42 2.62 -9.00
N TYR A 77 7.16 2.30 -7.94
CA TYR A 77 6.90 2.82 -6.60
C TYR A 77 6.99 4.35 -6.53
N VAL A 78 8.04 4.95 -7.11
CA VAL A 78 8.21 6.42 -7.15
C VAL A 78 7.11 7.08 -7.97
N SER A 79 6.73 6.50 -9.11
CA SER A 79 5.62 6.98 -9.92
C SER A 79 4.30 6.98 -9.14
N ALA A 80 4.03 5.90 -8.39
CA ALA A 80 2.85 5.79 -7.56
C ALA A 80 2.82 6.81 -6.40
N LEU A 81 3.98 7.12 -5.80
CA LEU A 81 4.09 8.20 -4.80
C LEU A 81 3.78 9.57 -5.41
N ARG A 82 4.25 9.84 -6.63
CA ARG A 82 3.98 11.10 -7.34
C ARG A 82 2.49 11.27 -7.67
N ALA A 83 1.79 10.20 -8.03
CA ALA A 83 0.34 10.24 -8.18
C ALA A 83 -0.35 10.56 -6.84
N ALA A 84 0.12 9.96 -5.75
CA ALA A 84 -0.41 10.19 -4.41
C ALA A 84 -0.16 11.62 -3.89
N ASP A 85 0.87 12.33 -4.38
CA ASP A 85 1.03 13.77 -4.12
C ASP A 85 -0.18 14.57 -4.61
N GLY A 86 -0.85 14.11 -5.68
CA GLY A 86 -2.11 14.64 -6.21
C GLY A 86 -3.38 14.08 -5.58
N ASN A 87 -3.28 13.38 -4.44
CA ASN A 87 -4.36 12.62 -3.79
C ASN A 87 -4.90 11.42 -4.60
N ASP A 88 -4.24 11.02 -5.68
CA ASP A 88 -4.53 9.78 -6.38
C ASP A 88 -3.74 8.61 -5.77
N TYR A 89 -4.39 7.88 -4.88
CA TYR A 89 -3.78 6.76 -4.15
C TYR A 89 -3.93 5.42 -4.87
N GLU A 90 -4.71 5.33 -5.95
CA GLU A 90 -4.98 4.06 -6.64
C GLU A 90 -3.68 3.42 -7.18
N PRO A 91 -2.74 4.15 -7.80
CA PRO A 91 -1.47 3.58 -8.22
C PRO A 91 -0.62 3.04 -7.07
N LEU A 92 -0.68 3.69 -5.90
CA LEU A 92 0.08 3.26 -4.72
C LEU A 92 -0.53 2.01 -4.08
N ILE A 93 -1.86 1.92 -4.03
CA ILE A 93 -2.57 0.72 -3.58
C ILE A 93 -2.26 -0.45 -4.53
N ALA A 94 -2.38 -0.24 -5.83
CA ALA A 94 -2.08 -1.26 -6.84
C ALA A 94 -0.64 -1.76 -6.73
N PHE A 95 0.33 -0.86 -6.55
CA PHE A 95 1.72 -1.24 -6.29
C PHE A 95 1.87 -2.05 -4.99
N ALA A 96 1.26 -1.59 -3.90
CA ALA A 96 1.35 -2.25 -2.59
C ALA A 96 0.73 -3.67 -2.60
N ARG A 97 -0.23 -3.91 -3.48
CA ARG A 97 -0.91 -5.20 -3.71
C ARG A 97 -0.29 -6.06 -4.82
N SER A 98 0.72 -5.54 -5.53
CA SER A 98 1.40 -6.23 -6.63
C SER A 98 2.62 -7.02 -6.23
#